data_AF-A0A6U6QR24-F1
#
_entry.id   AF-A0A6U6QR24-F1
#
_cell.length_a   1.000
_cell.length_b   1.000
_cell.length_c   1.000
_cell.angle_alpha   90.00
_cell.angle_beta   90.00
_cell.angle_gamma   90.00
#
_symmetry.space_group_name_H-M   'P 1'
#
loop_
_entity.id
_entity.type
_entity.pdbx_description
1 polymer ?
#
loop_
_entity_poly.entity_id
_entity_poly.type
_entity_poly.pdbx_seq_one_letter_code
_entity_poly.pdbx_strand_id
1 'polypeptide(L)'
;MSPKDLPPEGTSGSGDNGDEEDRTSEELQPLVPKRCDEDRVKFLPVVLAAASMIIVGTAAGVFFEGWQFITALYITCQIVTTVGYGDFTVHTGVMQGFCALYALVLIVLVAYVLNLGIEKVNQRNADLVVAGIHAEAQAMANAIGQGRRFSFVLDAVEVGDMERRFQRNKNVIGASGLAALFILFGTVFYATYESCTCSYGQSHVNGCDLASFETCSRTGGYVKSWVSSFYMSVITLTTIGFGDYTPRSRVGRLVAIPWMILGVASMAKWVAEVQRFFFEQRHQAKKAKVPQAVRDSFFGLASVDDRETLGRSEYRTYMLLQQGVVTKEQIGAIDAHFDRVAPASSARPGRQGVTRADLRARHAATS
;
A
#
# COMPACT_ATOMS: atom_id res chain seq x y z
N MET A 1 67.68 25.91 -44.66
CA MET A 1 68.65 26.84 -44.06
C MET A 1 68.07 27.34 -42.74
N SER A 2 68.87 27.44 -41.68
CA SER A 2 68.44 27.66 -40.29
C SER A 2 69.67 28.05 -39.44
N PRO A 3 69.56 28.55 -38.18
CA PRO A 3 68.42 29.20 -37.51
C PRO A 3 68.64 30.76 -37.47
N LYS A 4 68.82 31.56 -36.39
CA LYS A 4 68.79 31.45 -34.90
C LYS A 4 68.88 32.86 -34.24
N ASP A 5 68.90 32.90 -32.90
CA ASP A 5 69.51 33.93 -32.01
C ASP A 5 68.78 35.29 -31.82
N LEU A 6 68.71 35.94 -30.63
CA LEU A 6 68.98 35.69 -29.18
C LEU A 6 68.35 36.90 -28.39
N PRO A 7 68.46 37.15 -27.05
CA PRO A 7 69.00 36.40 -25.90
C PRO A 7 68.00 36.31 -24.69
N PRO A 8 68.40 36.00 -23.43
CA PRO A 8 67.49 35.42 -22.40
C PRO A 8 67.36 36.24 -21.09
N GLU A 9 66.57 35.71 -20.14
CA GLU A 9 67.02 35.39 -18.75
C GLU A 9 65.96 34.47 -18.08
N GLY A 10 66.23 33.89 -16.91
CA GLY A 10 65.30 32.93 -16.25
C GLY A 10 65.73 32.47 -14.86
N THR A 11 64.99 31.52 -14.27
CA THR A 11 65.30 30.91 -12.95
C THR A 11 64.76 29.48 -12.80
N SER A 12 65.31 28.77 -11.81
CA SER A 12 65.07 27.36 -11.47
C SER A 12 63.67 27.02 -10.93
N GLY A 13 63.23 25.76 -11.11
CA GLY A 13 62.12 25.18 -10.33
C GLY A 13 61.82 23.71 -10.67
N SER A 14 62.19 22.79 -9.78
CA SER A 14 61.86 21.35 -9.88
C SER A 14 60.38 21.06 -9.57
N GLY A 15 59.76 20.13 -10.30
CA GLY A 15 58.40 19.66 -10.01
C GLY A 15 58.05 18.37 -10.77
N ASP A 16 58.05 17.24 -10.03
CA ASP A 16 57.70 15.90 -10.51
C ASP A 16 56.17 15.67 -10.55
N ASN A 17 55.74 14.50 -11.03
CA ASN A 17 54.39 13.90 -11.13
C ASN A 17 53.66 14.12 -12.47
N GLY A 18 53.91 13.18 -13.39
CA GLY A 18 52.83 12.60 -14.19
C GLY A 18 52.11 11.48 -13.41
N ASP A 19 51.12 10.86 -14.06
CA ASP A 19 50.56 9.55 -13.72
C ASP A 19 49.95 9.34 -12.31
N GLU A 20 48.69 9.79 -12.11
CA GLU A 20 47.63 8.97 -11.46
C GLU A 20 46.22 9.61 -11.59
N GLU A 21 45.76 9.86 -12.82
CA GLU A 21 44.31 9.81 -13.10
C GLU A 21 43.84 8.35 -13.24
N ASP A 22 42.55 8.12 -13.00
CA ASP A 22 41.88 6.82 -12.89
C ASP A 22 42.34 5.88 -11.75
N ARG A 23 41.96 6.25 -10.52
CA ARG A 23 41.59 5.25 -9.51
C ARG A 23 40.08 5.18 -9.36
N THR A 24 39.46 4.32 -10.17
CA THR A 24 38.26 3.53 -9.86
C THR A 24 37.39 4.10 -8.73
N SER A 25 36.40 4.90 -9.13
CA SER A 25 35.25 5.16 -8.27
C SER A 25 34.51 3.84 -8.07
N GLU A 26 34.77 3.14 -6.95
CA GLU A 26 33.87 2.10 -6.45
C GLU A 26 32.44 2.67 -6.48
N GLU A 27 31.55 2.06 -7.26
CA GLU A 27 30.12 2.38 -7.19
C GLU A 27 29.68 2.11 -5.76
N LEU A 28 29.51 3.18 -4.97
CA LEU A 28 29.08 3.09 -3.58
C LEU A 28 27.66 2.52 -3.58
N GLN A 29 27.57 1.19 -3.43
CA GLN A 29 26.31 0.47 -3.49
C GLN A 29 25.32 1.15 -2.54
N PRO A 30 24.14 1.57 -3.03
CA PRO A 30 23.29 2.43 -2.25
C PRO A 30 22.80 1.65 -1.01
N LEU A 31 23.04 2.24 0.17
CA LEU A 31 22.67 1.68 1.48
C LEU A 31 21.15 1.41 1.62
N VAL A 32 20.36 2.01 0.73
CA VAL A 32 18.99 1.57 0.41
C VAL A 32 19.07 0.88 -0.95
N PRO A 33 18.61 -0.38 -1.10
CA PRO A 33 18.67 -1.08 -2.39
C PRO A 33 18.02 -0.25 -3.49
N LYS A 34 18.56 -0.34 -4.72
CA LYS A 34 17.97 0.29 -5.92
C LYS A 34 16.47 -0.02 -5.96
N ARG A 35 15.66 0.99 -6.33
CA ARG A 35 14.23 0.82 -6.63
C ARG A 35 14.09 -0.39 -7.57
N CYS A 36 13.35 -1.42 -7.15
CA CYS A 36 13.09 -2.60 -7.97
C CYS A 36 12.09 -2.26 -9.09
N ASP A 37 12.48 -1.41 -10.04
CA ASP A 37 11.64 -0.96 -11.16
C ASP A 37 11.28 -2.09 -12.15
N GLU A 38 11.88 -3.28 -11.99
CA GLU A 38 11.60 -4.46 -12.82
C GLU A 38 10.65 -5.47 -12.18
N ASP A 39 10.45 -5.43 -10.85
CA ASP A 39 9.36 -6.14 -10.18
C ASP A 39 8.05 -5.34 -10.27
N ARG A 40 7.60 -5.16 -11.51
CA ARG A 40 6.26 -4.66 -11.83
C ARG A 40 5.22 -5.68 -11.35
N VAL A 41 4.83 -5.57 -10.07
CA VAL A 41 3.92 -6.46 -9.31
C VAL A 41 2.90 -7.11 -10.23
N LYS A 42 3.16 -8.37 -10.55
CA LYS A 42 2.40 -9.12 -11.55
C LYS A 42 1.12 -9.59 -10.87
N PHE A 43 0.01 -8.89 -11.09
CA PHE A 43 -1.32 -9.34 -10.66
C PHE A 43 -1.73 -10.64 -11.37
N LEU A 44 -1.10 -10.97 -12.50
CA LEU A 44 -1.36 -12.17 -13.29
C LEU A 44 -1.20 -13.49 -12.49
N PRO A 45 -0.06 -13.82 -11.84
CA PRO A 45 0.06 -15.01 -11.00
C PRO A 45 -0.96 -15.08 -9.84
N VAL A 46 -1.36 -13.94 -9.25
CA VAL A 46 -2.44 -13.91 -8.24
C VAL A 46 -3.78 -14.34 -8.85
N VAL A 47 -4.12 -13.79 -10.03
CA VAL A 47 -5.34 -14.15 -10.76
C VAL A 47 -5.30 -15.62 -11.23
N LEU A 48 -4.15 -16.11 -11.69
CA LEU A 48 -3.96 -17.51 -12.09
C LEU A 48 -4.06 -18.47 -10.90
N ALA A 49 -3.51 -18.11 -9.74
CA ALA A 49 -3.64 -18.90 -8.51
C ALA A 49 -5.09 -18.93 -7.99
N ALA A 50 -5.79 -17.79 -7.99
CA ALA A 50 -7.22 -17.76 -7.65
C ALA A 50 -8.06 -18.58 -8.63
N ALA A 51 -7.77 -18.50 -9.94
CA ALA A 51 -8.46 -19.28 -10.96
C ALA A 51 -8.19 -20.79 -10.83
N SER A 52 -6.95 -21.21 -10.59
CA SER A 52 -6.62 -22.63 -10.39
C SER A 52 -7.24 -23.19 -9.11
N MET A 53 -7.25 -22.42 -8.01
CA MET A 53 -7.99 -22.78 -6.80
C MET A 53 -9.49 -22.95 -7.07
N ILE A 54 -10.12 -22.05 -7.83
CA ILE A 54 -11.55 -22.16 -8.19
C ILE A 54 -11.81 -23.42 -9.04
N ILE A 55 -10.95 -23.73 -10.01
CA ILE A 55 -11.08 -24.93 -10.85
C ILE A 55 -10.94 -26.21 -10.01
N VAL A 56 -9.90 -26.30 -9.16
CA VAL A 56 -9.62 -27.48 -8.35
C VAL A 56 -10.69 -27.72 -7.29
N GLY A 57 -11.15 -26.67 -6.59
CA GLY A 57 -12.24 -26.79 -5.61
C GLY A 57 -13.57 -27.18 -6.25
N THR A 58 -13.88 -26.64 -7.42
CA THR A 58 -15.10 -27.00 -8.17
C THR A 58 -15.05 -28.47 -8.61
N ALA A 59 -13.90 -28.93 -9.14
CA ALA A 59 -13.72 -30.32 -9.54
C ALA A 59 -13.82 -31.28 -8.34
N ALA A 60 -13.21 -30.94 -7.20
CA ALA A 60 -13.30 -31.74 -5.98
C ALA A 60 -14.74 -31.86 -5.46
N GLY A 61 -15.49 -30.75 -5.40
CA GLY A 61 -16.90 -30.76 -4.97
C GLY A 61 -17.83 -31.56 -5.89
N VAL A 62 -17.60 -31.53 -7.21
CA VAL A 62 -18.34 -32.36 -8.17
C VAL A 62 -17.99 -33.84 -7.99
N PHE A 63 -16.71 -34.19 -7.78
CA PHE A 63 -16.24 -35.57 -7.76
C PHE A 63 -16.48 -36.30 -6.42
N PHE A 64 -16.23 -35.65 -5.28
CA PHE A 64 -16.30 -36.29 -3.95
C PHE A 64 -17.65 -36.12 -3.24
N GLU A 65 -18.34 -34.99 -3.42
CA GLU A 65 -19.65 -34.71 -2.77
C GLU A 65 -20.84 -34.81 -3.75
N GLY A 66 -20.58 -35.13 -5.02
CA GLY A 66 -21.61 -35.25 -6.06
C GLY A 66 -22.35 -33.94 -6.37
N TRP A 67 -21.78 -32.79 -6.02
CA TRP A 67 -22.44 -31.50 -6.20
C TRP A 67 -22.61 -31.17 -7.68
N GLN A 68 -23.76 -30.59 -8.04
CA GLN A 68 -23.94 -30.02 -9.38
C GLN A 68 -22.94 -28.88 -9.62
N PHE A 69 -22.34 -28.82 -10.82
CA PHE A 69 -21.28 -27.88 -11.18
C PHE A 69 -21.51 -26.43 -10.72
N ILE A 70 -22.72 -25.87 -10.93
CA ILE A 70 -23.06 -24.49 -10.52
C ILE A 70 -23.01 -24.34 -8.99
N THR A 71 -23.46 -25.34 -8.24
CA THR A 71 -23.42 -25.36 -6.77
C THR A 71 -21.99 -25.53 -6.27
N ALA A 72 -21.19 -26.43 -6.87
CA ALA A 72 -19.78 -26.60 -6.54
C ALA A 72 -18.95 -25.34 -6.82
N LEU A 73 -19.19 -24.67 -7.95
CA LEU A 73 -18.54 -23.41 -8.30
C LEU A 73 -18.97 -22.29 -7.35
N TYR A 74 -20.26 -22.19 -7.01
CA TYR A 74 -20.79 -21.25 -6.01
C TYR A 74 -20.12 -21.44 -4.64
N ILE A 75 -20.04 -22.66 -4.12
CA ILE A 75 -19.38 -22.98 -2.83
C ILE A 75 -17.88 -22.67 -2.90
N THR A 76 -17.20 -23.05 -4.00
CA THR A 76 -15.77 -22.77 -4.16
C THR A 76 -15.51 -21.25 -4.19
N CYS A 77 -16.37 -20.49 -4.85
CA CYS A 77 -16.32 -19.03 -4.80
C CYS A 77 -16.61 -18.48 -3.40
N GLN A 78 -17.58 -19.02 -2.63
CA GLN A 78 -17.79 -18.63 -1.23
C GLN A 78 -16.53 -18.83 -0.38
N ILE A 79 -15.80 -19.93 -0.58
CA ILE A 79 -14.55 -20.22 0.15
C ILE A 79 -13.48 -19.21 -0.26
N VAL A 80 -13.21 -19.06 -1.57
CA VAL A 80 -12.15 -18.17 -2.09
C VAL A 80 -12.41 -16.69 -1.79
N THR A 81 -13.67 -16.25 -1.70
CA THR A 81 -14.03 -14.88 -1.25
C THR A 81 -14.22 -14.76 0.27
N THR A 82 -13.96 -15.83 1.04
CA THR A 82 -14.13 -15.92 2.49
C THR A 82 -15.54 -15.57 3.00
N VAL A 83 -16.57 -15.68 2.13
CA VAL A 83 -17.98 -15.46 2.49
C VAL A 83 -18.52 -16.62 3.33
N GLY A 84 -18.24 -17.87 2.92
CA GLY A 84 -18.48 -19.08 3.71
C GLY A 84 -19.82 -19.21 4.44
N TYR A 85 -20.97 -19.09 3.75
CA TYR A 85 -22.31 -19.16 4.37
C TYR A 85 -22.60 -20.44 5.17
N GLY A 86 -21.91 -21.54 4.88
CA GLY A 86 -22.24 -22.87 5.42
C GLY A 86 -23.58 -23.44 4.90
N ASP A 87 -24.15 -22.84 3.85
CA ASP A 87 -25.46 -23.24 3.30
C ASP A 87 -25.45 -24.56 2.54
N PHE A 88 -24.23 -25.04 2.24
CA PHE A 88 -23.83 -26.41 1.95
C PHE A 88 -22.57 -26.70 2.76
N THR A 89 -22.42 -27.93 3.25
CA THR A 89 -21.24 -28.40 4.00
C THR A 89 -20.69 -29.68 3.40
N VAL A 90 -19.44 -30.03 3.71
CA VAL A 90 -18.76 -31.22 3.19
C VAL A 90 -18.95 -32.39 4.15
N HIS A 91 -19.49 -33.49 3.65
CA HIS A 91 -19.91 -34.63 4.46
C HIS A 91 -18.92 -35.81 4.41
N THR A 92 -18.09 -35.90 3.36
CA THR A 92 -17.06 -36.95 3.26
C THR A 92 -15.78 -36.55 4.00
N GLY A 93 -15.17 -37.47 4.74
CA GLY A 93 -13.93 -37.21 5.48
C GLY A 93 -12.75 -36.82 4.59
N VAL A 94 -12.72 -37.30 3.34
CA VAL A 94 -11.72 -36.91 2.34
C VAL A 94 -11.88 -35.44 1.94
N MET A 95 -13.12 -35.00 1.65
CA MET A 95 -13.38 -33.60 1.31
C MET A 95 -13.21 -32.67 2.52
N GLN A 96 -13.50 -33.12 3.74
CA GLN A 96 -13.21 -32.37 4.98
C GLN A 96 -11.70 -32.11 5.13
N GLY A 97 -10.86 -33.14 4.94
CA GLY A 97 -9.40 -32.99 4.93
C GLY A 97 -8.89 -32.08 3.81
N PHE A 98 -9.44 -32.22 2.60
CA PHE A 98 -9.14 -31.34 1.47
C PHE A 98 -9.49 -29.87 1.77
N CYS A 99 -10.70 -29.60 2.27
CA CYS A 99 -11.15 -28.25 2.60
C CYS A 99 -10.30 -27.59 3.71
N ALA A 100 -9.85 -28.35 4.71
CA ALA A 100 -8.94 -27.84 5.73
C ALA A 100 -7.60 -27.37 5.13
N LEU A 101 -6.98 -28.18 4.26
CA LEU A 101 -5.73 -27.81 3.57
C LEU A 101 -5.95 -26.65 2.58
N TYR A 102 -7.06 -26.66 1.85
CA TYR A 102 -7.44 -25.62 0.89
C TYR A 102 -7.64 -24.25 1.57
N ALA A 103 -8.23 -24.22 2.77
CA ALA A 103 -8.37 -23.01 3.57
C ALA A 103 -7.00 -22.44 4.03
N LEU A 104 -6.05 -23.30 4.40
CA LEU A 104 -4.68 -22.86 4.73
C LEU A 104 -3.96 -22.26 3.51
N VAL A 105 -4.09 -22.88 2.33
CA VAL A 105 -3.56 -22.34 1.07
C VAL A 105 -4.19 -20.99 0.72
N LEU A 106 -5.49 -20.83 0.95
CA LEU A 106 -6.18 -19.55 0.75
C LEU A 106 -5.63 -18.45 1.67
N ILE A 107 -5.38 -18.75 2.95
CA ILE A 107 -4.81 -17.78 3.90
C ILE A 107 -3.42 -17.32 3.44
N VAL A 108 -2.59 -18.21 2.90
CA VAL A 108 -1.29 -17.85 2.32
C VAL A 108 -1.45 -16.94 1.09
N LEU A 109 -2.41 -17.22 0.20
CA LEU A 109 -2.70 -16.36 -0.95
C LEU A 109 -3.19 -14.97 -0.52
N VAL A 110 -4.06 -14.88 0.49
CA VAL A 110 -4.53 -13.61 1.06
C VAL A 110 -3.37 -12.83 1.70
N ALA A 111 -2.50 -13.48 2.48
CA ALA A 111 -1.33 -12.85 3.07
C ALA A 111 -0.36 -12.29 2.00
N TYR A 112 -0.14 -13.03 0.91
CA TYR A 112 0.66 -12.54 -0.23
C TYR A 112 0.04 -11.29 -0.87
N VAL A 113 -1.27 -11.28 -1.13
CA VAL A 113 -1.98 -10.11 -1.68
C VAL A 113 -1.92 -8.89 -0.74
N LEU A 114 -1.99 -9.10 0.58
CA LEU A 114 -1.84 -8.03 1.56
C LEU A 114 -0.42 -7.43 1.54
N ASN A 115 0.63 -8.26 1.43
CA ASN A 115 2.02 -7.79 1.33
C ASN A 115 2.24 -6.94 0.07
N LEU A 116 1.76 -7.38 -1.10
CA LEU A 116 1.80 -6.59 -2.34
C LEU A 116 1.05 -5.24 -2.19
N GLY A 117 -0.01 -5.20 -1.39
CA GLY A 117 -0.72 -3.99 -1.02
C GLY A 117 0.13 -3.03 -0.16
N ILE A 118 0.82 -3.57 0.85
CA ILE A 118 1.71 -2.84 1.76
C ILE A 118 2.91 -2.26 1.00
N GLU A 119 3.59 -3.07 0.18
CA GLU A 119 4.70 -2.65 -0.68
C GLU A 119 4.31 -1.47 -1.57
N LYS A 120 3.15 -1.57 -2.24
CA LYS A 120 2.62 -0.54 -3.13
C LYS A 120 2.20 0.75 -2.40
N VAL A 121 1.82 0.67 -1.13
CA VAL A 121 1.58 1.84 -0.27
C VAL A 121 2.91 2.45 0.18
N ASN A 122 3.87 1.64 0.61
CA ASN A 122 5.19 2.12 1.05
C ASN A 122 5.96 2.82 -0.09
N GLN A 123 5.96 2.26 -1.30
CA GLN A 123 6.52 2.88 -2.50
C GLN A 123 5.88 4.25 -2.79
N ARG A 124 4.54 4.33 -2.76
CA ARG A 124 3.81 5.60 -2.94
C ARG A 124 4.15 6.64 -1.87
N ASN A 125 4.31 6.23 -0.63
CA ASN A 125 4.70 7.12 0.46
C ASN A 125 6.11 7.69 0.23
N ALA A 126 7.05 6.88 -0.27
CA ALA A 126 8.40 7.32 -0.63
C ALA A 126 8.39 8.30 -1.82
N ASP A 127 7.65 8.00 -2.90
CA ASP A 127 7.48 8.90 -4.05
C ASP A 127 6.90 10.27 -3.63
N LEU A 128 5.89 10.27 -2.75
CA LEU A 128 5.26 11.48 -2.24
C LEU A 128 6.20 12.35 -1.37
N VAL A 129 7.11 11.73 -0.61
CA VAL A 129 8.15 12.44 0.13
C VAL A 129 9.12 13.14 -0.82
N VAL A 130 9.64 12.45 -1.83
CA VAL A 130 10.59 13.02 -2.80
C VAL A 130 9.93 14.16 -3.60
N ALA A 131 8.70 13.96 -4.05
CA ALA A 131 7.92 15.00 -4.73
C ALA A 131 7.67 16.22 -3.83
N GLY A 132 7.43 16.02 -2.53
CA GLY A 132 7.31 17.10 -1.54
C GLY A 132 8.59 17.93 -1.40
N ILE A 133 9.75 17.27 -1.27
CA ILE A 133 11.07 17.92 -1.19
C ILE A 133 11.34 18.76 -2.44
N HIS A 134 11.05 18.24 -3.64
CA HIS A 134 11.25 18.97 -4.88
C HIS A 134 10.32 20.18 -5.01
N ALA A 135 9.04 20.06 -4.63
CA ALA A 135 8.09 21.16 -4.66
C ALA A 135 8.47 22.29 -3.69
N GLU A 136 8.88 21.97 -2.46
CA GLU A 136 9.35 22.96 -1.49
C GLU A 136 10.65 23.64 -1.95
N ALA A 137 11.61 22.88 -2.48
CA ALA A 137 12.85 23.45 -3.01
C ALA A 137 12.61 24.41 -4.18
N GLN A 138 11.70 24.09 -5.10
CA GLN A 138 11.29 24.98 -6.20
C GLN A 138 10.56 26.22 -5.68
N ALA A 139 9.67 26.08 -4.69
CA ALA A 139 8.97 27.21 -4.08
C ALA A 139 9.93 28.19 -3.38
N MET A 140 10.92 27.68 -2.63
CA MET A 140 11.96 28.50 -2.00
C MET A 140 12.85 29.20 -3.05
N ALA A 141 13.32 28.48 -4.07
CA ALA A 141 14.14 29.06 -5.14
C ALA A 141 13.42 30.20 -5.87
N ASN A 142 12.14 30.00 -6.22
CA ASN A 142 11.31 31.01 -6.87
C ASN A 142 11.03 32.22 -5.97
N ALA A 143 10.86 32.02 -4.66
CA ALA A 143 10.66 33.12 -3.71
C ALA A 143 11.91 33.99 -3.55
N ILE A 144 13.09 33.36 -3.40
CA ILE A 144 14.39 34.04 -3.32
C ILE A 144 14.66 34.81 -4.62
N GLY A 145 14.50 34.16 -5.77
CA GLY A 145 14.72 34.78 -7.09
C GLY A 145 13.77 35.93 -7.46
N GLN A 146 12.67 36.11 -6.73
CA GLN A 146 11.72 37.21 -6.92
C GLN A 146 11.69 38.21 -5.74
N GLY A 147 12.57 38.07 -4.73
CA GLY A 147 12.55 38.90 -3.53
C GLY A 147 11.22 38.85 -2.76
N ARG A 148 10.43 37.77 -2.93
CA ARG A 148 9.07 37.68 -2.42
C ARG A 148 9.05 37.27 -0.94
N ARG A 149 8.22 37.96 -0.16
CA ARG A 149 8.06 37.72 1.28
C ARG A 149 7.51 36.31 1.54
N PHE A 150 8.06 35.63 2.55
CA PHE A 150 7.81 34.21 2.87
C PHE A 150 6.31 33.85 3.04
N SER A 151 5.45 34.79 3.42
CA SER A 151 3.99 34.55 3.53
C SER A 151 3.36 34.06 2.22
N PHE A 152 3.84 34.54 1.06
CA PHE A 152 3.32 34.10 -0.24
C PHE A 152 3.66 32.64 -0.57
N VAL A 153 4.69 32.06 0.08
CA VAL A 153 5.02 30.64 -0.03
C VAL A 153 4.05 29.80 0.81
N LEU A 154 3.63 30.31 1.98
CA LEU A 154 2.64 29.65 2.84
C LEU A 154 1.27 29.57 2.16
N ASP A 155 0.80 30.66 1.53
CA ASP A 155 -0.46 30.67 0.75
C ASP A 155 -0.46 29.56 -0.33
N ALA A 156 0.65 29.40 -1.05
CA ALA A 156 0.80 28.38 -2.09
C ALA A 156 0.76 26.94 -1.52
N VAL A 157 1.28 26.74 -0.30
CA VAL A 157 1.20 25.45 0.41
C VAL A 157 -0.24 25.16 0.87
N GLU A 158 -0.98 26.15 1.38
CA GLU A 158 -2.38 25.95 1.80
C GLU A 158 -3.29 25.60 0.61
N VAL A 159 -3.11 26.24 -0.54
CA VAL A 159 -3.84 25.91 -1.78
C VAL A 159 -3.54 24.46 -2.23
N GLY A 160 -2.28 24.04 -2.16
CA GLY A 160 -1.90 22.64 -2.46
C GLY A 160 -2.54 21.62 -1.50
N ASP A 161 -2.72 22.00 -0.23
CA ASP A 161 -3.37 21.15 0.76
C ASP A 161 -4.90 21.10 0.59
N MET A 162 -5.52 22.14 0.03
CA MET A 162 -6.93 22.15 -0.35
C MET A 162 -7.24 21.15 -1.48
N GLU A 163 -6.45 21.15 -2.56
CA GLU A 163 -6.65 20.19 -3.67
C GLU A 163 -6.40 18.74 -3.22
N ARG A 164 -5.40 18.50 -2.37
CA ARG A 164 -5.18 17.19 -1.75
C ARG A 164 -6.41 16.71 -0.95
N ARG A 165 -7.04 17.60 -0.18
CA ARG A 165 -8.29 17.28 0.57
C ARG A 165 -9.45 16.97 -0.38
N PHE A 166 -9.60 17.72 -1.47
CA PHE A 166 -10.64 17.50 -2.48
C PHE A 166 -10.45 16.15 -3.18
N GLN A 167 -9.24 15.84 -3.66
CA GLN A 167 -8.93 14.60 -4.35
C GLN A 167 -9.00 13.36 -3.43
N ARG A 168 -8.60 13.50 -2.15
CA ARG A 168 -8.83 12.45 -1.13
C ARG A 168 -10.31 12.16 -0.96
N ASN A 169 -11.13 13.20 -0.80
CA ASN A 169 -12.57 13.02 -0.65
C ASN A 169 -13.18 12.34 -1.89
N LYS A 170 -12.75 12.71 -3.11
CA LYS A 170 -13.17 12.05 -4.36
C LYS A 170 -12.81 10.56 -4.40
N ASN A 171 -11.64 10.16 -3.92
CA ASN A 171 -11.25 8.73 -3.84
C ASN A 171 -12.15 7.95 -2.88
N VAL A 172 -12.42 8.47 -1.68
CA VAL A 172 -13.29 7.83 -0.67
C VAL A 172 -14.73 7.77 -1.15
N ILE A 173 -15.26 8.85 -1.74
CA ILE A 173 -16.61 8.90 -2.32
C ILE A 173 -16.73 7.90 -3.48
N GLY A 174 -15.75 7.85 -4.39
CA GLY A 174 -15.75 6.90 -5.51
C GLY A 174 -15.67 5.43 -5.10
N ALA A 175 -14.91 5.12 -4.05
CA ALA A 175 -14.88 3.76 -3.47
C ALA A 175 -16.20 3.42 -2.75
N SER A 176 -16.79 4.39 -2.04
CA SER A 176 -18.07 4.23 -1.33
C SER A 176 -19.23 4.02 -2.31
N GLY A 177 -19.27 4.79 -3.40
CA GLY A 177 -20.26 4.63 -4.46
C GLY A 177 -20.16 3.28 -5.18
N LEU A 178 -18.95 2.75 -5.39
CA LEU A 178 -18.75 1.43 -5.99
C LEU A 178 -19.22 0.31 -5.04
N ALA A 179 -18.87 0.37 -3.76
CA ALA A 179 -19.35 -0.59 -2.76
C ALA A 179 -20.88 -0.54 -2.62
N ALA A 180 -21.47 0.66 -2.54
CA ALA A 180 -22.91 0.86 -2.51
C ALA A 180 -23.61 0.33 -3.78
N LEU A 181 -22.99 0.45 -4.96
CA LEU A 181 -23.52 -0.11 -6.21
C LEU A 181 -23.60 -1.65 -6.16
N PHE A 182 -22.58 -2.34 -5.64
CA PHE A 182 -22.61 -3.80 -5.50
C PHE A 182 -23.64 -4.26 -4.45
N ILE A 183 -23.78 -3.53 -3.34
CA ILE A 183 -24.83 -3.80 -2.32
C ILE A 183 -26.22 -3.57 -2.92
N LEU A 184 -26.44 -2.46 -3.64
CA LEU A 184 -27.72 -2.12 -4.27
C LEU A 184 -28.09 -3.14 -5.37
N PHE A 185 -27.13 -3.55 -6.20
CA PHE A 185 -27.34 -4.58 -7.22
C PHE A 185 -27.82 -5.90 -6.60
N GLY A 186 -27.12 -6.38 -5.56
CA GLY A 186 -27.54 -7.57 -4.82
C GLY A 186 -28.93 -7.41 -4.20
N THR A 187 -29.16 -6.28 -3.53
CA THR A 187 -30.43 -5.95 -2.87
C THR A 187 -31.60 -6.03 -3.84
N VAL A 188 -31.51 -5.31 -4.97
CA VAL A 188 -32.55 -5.27 -6.00
C VAL A 188 -32.70 -6.64 -6.66
N PHE A 189 -31.61 -7.29 -7.04
CA PHE A 189 -31.67 -8.59 -7.71
C PHE A 189 -32.34 -9.65 -6.85
N TYR A 190 -31.90 -9.85 -5.60
CA TYR A 190 -32.48 -10.87 -4.72
C TYR A 190 -33.86 -10.49 -4.16
N ALA A 191 -34.22 -9.20 -4.10
CA ALA A 191 -35.58 -8.77 -3.74
C ALA A 191 -36.61 -8.85 -4.89
N THR A 192 -36.16 -8.93 -6.16
CA THR A 192 -37.06 -8.98 -7.33
C THR A 192 -37.04 -10.33 -8.06
N TYR A 193 -35.86 -10.91 -8.30
CA TYR A 193 -35.71 -12.18 -9.04
C TYR A 193 -35.65 -13.43 -8.15
N GLU A 194 -35.33 -13.31 -6.85
CA GLU A 194 -35.31 -14.43 -5.89
C GLU A 194 -36.07 -14.12 -4.60
N SER A 195 -37.17 -13.36 -4.72
CA SER A 195 -38.07 -12.99 -3.62
C SER A 195 -38.76 -14.21 -2.98
N CYS A 196 -39.01 -15.27 -3.75
CA CYS A 196 -39.24 -16.62 -3.26
C CYS A 196 -38.61 -17.62 -4.21
N THR A 197 -38.07 -18.72 -3.69
CA THR A 197 -37.57 -19.82 -4.53
C THR A 197 -37.78 -21.20 -3.91
N CYS A 198 -38.24 -22.16 -4.72
CA CYS A 198 -38.28 -23.57 -4.37
C CYS A 198 -36.90 -24.25 -4.32
N SER A 199 -35.82 -23.48 -4.51
CA SER A 199 -34.42 -23.90 -4.37
C SER A 199 -33.97 -24.93 -5.43
N TYR A 200 -32.65 -25.11 -5.60
CA TYR A 200 -32.09 -25.82 -6.77
C TYR A 200 -31.08 -26.92 -6.40
N GLY A 201 -31.21 -28.06 -7.09
CA GLY A 201 -30.34 -29.22 -6.94
C GLY A 201 -30.63 -29.99 -5.66
N GLN A 202 -29.59 -30.39 -4.94
CA GLN A 202 -29.70 -31.11 -3.66
C GLN A 202 -30.51 -30.35 -2.59
N SER A 203 -30.68 -29.03 -2.71
CA SER A 203 -31.44 -28.21 -1.75
C SER A 203 -32.90 -27.94 -2.16
N HIS A 204 -33.43 -28.63 -3.18
CA HIS A 204 -34.80 -28.44 -3.69
C HIS A 204 -35.89 -28.81 -2.67
N VAL A 205 -36.94 -27.99 -2.57
CA VAL A 205 -38.08 -28.23 -1.67
C VAL A 205 -39.16 -29.07 -2.38
N ASN A 206 -39.34 -30.31 -1.92
CA ASN A 206 -40.34 -31.22 -2.50
C ASN A 206 -41.77 -30.70 -2.31
N GLY A 207 -42.54 -30.64 -3.40
CA GLY A 207 -43.91 -30.12 -3.40
C GLY A 207 -44.01 -28.59 -3.49
N CYS A 208 -42.90 -27.86 -3.66
CA CYS A 208 -42.92 -26.42 -3.84
C CYS A 208 -43.21 -26.00 -5.29
N ASP A 209 -44.04 -24.97 -5.47
CA ASP A 209 -44.44 -24.43 -6.77
C ASP A 209 -44.09 -22.93 -6.91
N LEU A 210 -43.62 -22.54 -8.09
CA LEU A 210 -43.20 -21.18 -8.46
C LEU A 210 -44.27 -20.39 -9.22
N ALA A 211 -45.48 -20.94 -9.45
CA ALA A 211 -46.55 -20.29 -10.19
C ALA A 211 -46.95 -18.90 -9.66
N SER A 212 -46.78 -18.64 -8.36
CA SER A 212 -46.86 -17.29 -7.78
C SER A 212 -46.04 -17.18 -6.50
N PHE A 213 -45.77 -15.95 -6.04
CA PHE A 213 -45.13 -15.70 -4.74
C PHE A 213 -45.93 -16.29 -3.58
N GLU A 214 -47.26 -16.12 -3.59
CA GLU A 214 -48.18 -16.65 -2.57
C GLU A 214 -48.16 -18.19 -2.55
N THR A 215 -48.16 -18.82 -3.73
CA THR A 215 -48.01 -20.27 -3.86
C THR A 215 -46.68 -20.72 -3.26
N CYS A 216 -45.57 -20.14 -3.72
CA CYS A 216 -44.21 -20.47 -3.29
C CYS A 216 -44.05 -20.34 -1.77
N SER A 217 -44.51 -19.23 -1.19
CA SER A 217 -44.47 -19.00 0.26
C SER A 217 -45.31 -20.00 1.04
N ARG A 218 -46.47 -20.43 0.52
CA ARG A 218 -47.35 -21.41 1.18
C ARG A 218 -46.89 -22.85 1.02
N THR A 219 -46.14 -23.17 -0.04
CA THR A 219 -45.55 -24.50 -0.26
C THR A 219 -44.15 -24.66 0.35
N GLY A 220 -43.79 -23.83 1.33
CA GLY A 220 -42.50 -23.93 2.04
C GLY A 220 -41.28 -23.46 1.23
N GLY A 221 -41.50 -22.66 0.18
CA GLY A 221 -40.44 -22.01 -0.59
C GLY A 221 -39.66 -20.98 0.23
N TYR A 222 -38.41 -20.75 -0.17
CA TYR A 222 -37.47 -19.91 0.56
C TYR A 222 -37.64 -18.43 0.18
N VAL A 223 -38.24 -17.66 1.09
CA VAL A 223 -38.65 -16.25 0.88
C VAL A 223 -37.54 -15.26 1.29
N LYS A 224 -37.42 -14.16 0.53
CA LYS A 224 -36.58 -12.98 0.84
C LYS A 224 -37.40 -11.70 0.74
N SER A 225 -37.43 -10.92 1.81
CA SER A 225 -37.95 -9.54 1.76
C SER A 225 -36.89 -8.57 1.22
N TRP A 226 -37.29 -7.33 0.90
CA TRP A 226 -36.35 -6.24 0.57
C TRP A 226 -35.30 -6.02 1.67
N VAL A 227 -35.71 -6.07 2.94
CA VAL A 227 -34.82 -5.93 4.10
C VAL A 227 -33.88 -7.13 4.20
N SER A 228 -34.41 -8.35 4.00
CA SER A 228 -33.61 -9.60 3.97
C SER A 228 -32.54 -9.56 2.89
N SER A 229 -32.89 -9.11 1.67
CA SER A 229 -31.97 -9.02 0.53
C SER A 229 -30.94 -7.90 0.69
N PHE A 230 -31.29 -6.79 1.34
CA PHE A 230 -30.33 -5.75 1.72
C PHE A 230 -29.33 -6.26 2.77
N TYR A 231 -29.84 -6.83 3.87
CA TYR A 231 -29.05 -7.43 4.92
C TYR A 231 -28.10 -8.51 4.36
N MET A 232 -28.62 -9.43 3.54
CA MET A 232 -27.84 -10.45 2.84
C MET A 232 -26.71 -9.79 2.02
N SER A 233 -27.04 -8.76 1.23
CA SER A 233 -26.05 -8.06 0.39
C SER A 233 -24.95 -7.38 1.20
N VAL A 234 -25.25 -6.88 2.40
CA VAL A 234 -24.23 -6.37 3.33
C VAL A 234 -23.39 -7.53 3.87
N ILE A 235 -23.97 -8.52 4.56
CA ILE A 235 -23.19 -9.59 5.23
C ILE A 235 -22.38 -10.44 4.25
N THR A 236 -22.80 -10.52 2.99
CA THR A 236 -22.04 -11.20 1.93
C THR A 236 -20.80 -10.40 1.54
N LEU A 237 -20.96 -9.12 1.22
CA LEU A 237 -19.87 -8.32 0.67
C LEU A 237 -18.90 -7.83 1.77
N THR A 238 -19.30 -7.88 3.04
CA THR A 238 -18.42 -7.77 4.21
C THR A 238 -17.84 -9.10 4.68
N THR A 239 -18.04 -10.20 3.96
CA THR A 239 -17.53 -11.56 4.26
C THR A 239 -17.83 -12.02 5.70
N ILE A 240 -19.06 -11.80 6.15
CA ILE A 240 -19.58 -12.28 7.45
C ILE A 240 -20.38 -13.57 7.26
N GLY A 241 -21.25 -13.61 6.24
CA GLY A 241 -21.90 -14.83 5.75
C GLY A 241 -22.58 -15.72 6.80
N PHE A 242 -23.54 -15.20 7.57
CA PHE A 242 -24.26 -16.02 8.57
C PHE A 242 -25.08 -17.20 8.02
N GLY A 243 -25.38 -17.23 6.71
CA GLY A 243 -26.08 -18.35 6.05
C GLY A 243 -27.59 -18.44 6.26
N ASP A 244 -28.15 -17.54 7.06
CA ASP A 244 -29.59 -17.33 7.27
C ASP A 244 -30.30 -16.92 5.96
N TYR A 245 -29.69 -16.03 5.18
CA TYR A 245 -30.10 -15.65 3.83
C TYR A 245 -28.99 -15.97 2.81
N THR A 246 -29.28 -16.84 1.83
CA THR A 246 -28.35 -17.15 0.73
C THR A 246 -29.01 -17.29 -0.66
N PRO A 247 -28.23 -17.21 -1.77
CA PRO A 247 -28.68 -17.57 -3.11
C PRO A 247 -29.04 -19.06 -3.26
N ARG A 248 -30.34 -19.37 -3.37
CA ARG A 248 -30.84 -20.77 -3.44
C ARG A 248 -31.29 -21.22 -4.82
N SER A 249 -31.60 -20.32 -5.76
CA SER A 249 -31.98 -20.69 -7.13
C SER A 249 -30.76 -20.92 -8.03
N ARG A 250 -30.97 -21.60 -9.18
CA ARG A 250 -29.92 -21.80 -10.20
C ARG A 250 -29.37 -20.48 -10.74
N VAL A 251 -30.26 -19.52 -11.01
CA VAL A 251 -29.89 -18.20 -11.55
C VAL A 251 -29.23 -17.35 -10.48
N GLY A 252 -29.76 -17.37 -9.25
CA GLY A 252 -29.19 -16.68 -8.10
C GLY A 252 -27.76 -17.12 -7.81
N ARG A 253 -27.47 -18.43 -7.76
CA ARG A 253 -26.08 -18.93 -7.61
C ARG A 253 -25.17 -18.51 -8.76
N LEU A 254 -25.68 -18.51 -10.00
CA LEU A 254 -24.91 -18.09 -11.17
C LEU A 254 -24.57 -16.59 -11.14
N VAL A 255 -25.49 -15.73 -10.66
CA VAL A 255 -25.25 -14.30 -10.43
C VAL A 255 -24.37 -14.06 -9.20
N ALA A 256 -24.48 -14.90 -8.15
CA ALA A 256 -23.68 -14.80 -6.94
C ALA A 256 -22.18 -14.96 -7.21
N ILE A 257 -21.78 -15.88 -8.09
CA ILE A 257 -20.37 -16.17 -8.40
C ILE A 257 -19.56 -14.92 -8.77
N PRO A 258 -19.88 -14.16 -9.84
CA PRO A 258 -19.16 -12.93 -10.17
C PRO A 258 -19.44 -11.79 -9.18
N TRP A 259 -20.66 -11.72 -8.61
CA TRP A 259 -21.05 -10.66 -7.67
C TRP A 259 -20.26 -10.71 -6.37
N MET A 260 -20.03 -11.89 -5.79
CA MET A 260 -19.20 -12.06 -4.59
C MET A 260 -17.76 -11.67 -4.88
N ILE A 261 -17.16 -12.16 -5.97
CA ILE A 261 -15.76 -11.88 -6.32
C ILE A 261 -15.53 -10.38 -6.51
N LEU A 262 -16.37 -9.72 -7.31
CA LEU A 262 -16.21 -8.29 -7.61
C LEU A 262 -16.66 -7.38 -6.44
N GLY A 263 -17.71 -7.75 -5.73
CA GLY A 263 -18.25 -6.99 -4.61
C GLY A 263 -17.34 -7.03 -3.38
N VAL A 264 -16.78 -8.19 -3.01
CA VAL A 264 -15.80 -8.31 -1.93
C VAL A 264 -14.52 -7.54 -2.26
N ALA A 265 -14.03 -7.61 -3.52
CA ALA A 265 -12.90 -6.80 -3.97
C ALA A 265 -13.20 -5.28 -3.90
N SER A 266 -14.43 -4.86 -4.23
CA SER A 266 -14.88 -3.48 -4.06
C SER A 266 -14.95 -3.07 -2.59
N MET A 267 -15.40 -3.95 -1.69
CA MET A 267 -15.50 -3.67 -0.26
C MET A 267 -14.12 -3.58 0.39
N ALA A 268 -13.18 -4.46 0.03
CA ALA A 268 -11.78 -4.36 0.45
C ALA A 268 -11.12 -3.05 -0.01
N LYS A 269 -11.39 -2.59 -1.24
CA LYS A 269 -10.97 -1.26 -1.72
C LYS A 269 -11.59 -0.14 -0.87
N TRP A 270 -12.89 -0.21 -0.56
CA TRP A 270 -13.56 0.78 0.28
C TRP A 270 -12.92 0.89 1.67
N VAL A 271 -12.72 -0.25 2.34
CA VAL A 271 -12.03 -0.30 3.64
C VAL A 271 -10.64 0.34 3.56
N ALA A 272 -9.87 0.08 2.51
CA ALA A 272 -8.53 0.66 2.32
C ALA A 272 -8.54 2.19 2.14
N GLU A 273 -9.49 2.77 1.38
CA GLU A 273 -9.59 4.23 1.26
C GLU A 273 -10.13 4.89 2.54
N VAL A 274 -11.06 4.24 3.25
CA VAL A 274 -11.57 4.71 4.56
C VAL A 274 -10.47 4.69 5.62
N GLN A 275 -9.62 3.65 5.65
CA GLN A 275 -8.44 3.60 6.52
C GLN A 275 -7.50 4.78 6.24
N ARG A 276 -7.16 5.05 4.97
CA ARG A 276 -6.33 6.20 4.59
C ARG A 276 -6.93 7.51 5.09
N PHE A 277 -8.23 7.73 4.89
CA PHE A 277 -8.92 8.93 5.34
C PHE A 277 -8.73 9.22 6.85
N PHE A 278 -8.85 8.20 7.71
CA PHE A 278 -8.61 8.35 9.15
C PHE A 278 -7.13 8.44 9.53
N PHE A 279 -6.23 7.69 8.90
CA PHE A 279 -4.79 7.76 9.17
C PHE A 279 -4.19 9.10 8.73
N GLU A 280 -4.59 9.63 7.57
CA GLU A 280 -4.12 10.91 7.05
C GLU A 280 -4.65 12.10 7.84
N GLN A 281 -5.86 12.03 8.44
CA GLN A 281 -6.29 13.03 9.41
C GLN A 281 -5.35 13.07 10.62
N ARG A 282 -4.96 11.91 11.17
CA ARG A 282 -3.98 11.84 12.27
C ARG A 282 -2.60 12.36 11.85
N HIS A 283 -2.18 12.12 10.60
CA HIS A 283 -0.90 12.60 10.10
C HIS A 283 -0.90 14.11 9.79
N GLN A 284 -1.99 14.67 9.21
CA GLN A 284 -2.13 16.12 9.07
C GLN A 284 -2.29 16.82 10.42
N ALA A 285 -3.00 16.23 11.39
CA ALA A 285 -3.04 16.76 12.77
C ALA A 285 -1.67 16.75 13.47
N LYS A 286 -0.72 15.93 12.99
CA LYS A 286 0.70 15.98 13.38
C LYS A 286 1.52 16.96 12.53
N LYS A 287 1.28 17.13 11.22
CA LYS A 287 2.00 18.11 10.39
C LYS A 287 1.56 19.57 10.61
N ALA A 288 0.28 19.83 10.82
CA ALA A 288 -0.23 21.12 11.32
C ALA A 288 0.24 21.41 12.76
N LYS A 289 0.69 20.37 13.47
CA LYS A 289 1.43 20.46 14.73
C LYS A 289 2.90 20.07 14.55
N VAL A 290 3.55 20.39 13.42
CA VAL A 290 5.01 20.61 13.42
C VAL A 290 5.23 21.69 14.48
N PRO A 291 5.80 21.35 15.64
CA PRO A 291 5.74 22.26 16.78
C PRO A 291 6.43 23.57 16.46
N GLN A 292 5.95 24.67 17.06
CA GLN A 292 6.76 25.88 17.20
C GLN A 292 8.16 25.48 17.70
N ALA A 293 8.20 24.64 18.74
CA ALA A 293 9.40 24.03 19.30
C ALA A 293 10.30 23.21 18.33
N VAL A 294 9.88 22.89 17.10
CA VAL A 294 10.79 22.31 16.07
C VAL A 294 11.44 23.41 15.22
N ARG A 295 10.74 24.52 14.90
CA ARG A 295 11.42 25.74 14.45
C ARG A 295 12.40 26.22 15.52
N ASP A 296 11.91 26.32 16.76
CA ASP A 296 12.69 26.87 17.88
C ASP A 296 13.86 25.94 18.26
N SER A 297 13.69 24.61 18.18
CA SER A 297 14.81 23.65 18.29
C SER A 297 15.85 23.82 17.19
N PHE A 298 15.45 24.24 15.98
CA PHE A 298 16.35 24.35 14.85
C PHE A 298 17.10 25.68 14.85
N PHE A 299 16.44 26.79 15.19
CA PHE A 299 17.11 28.05 15.51
C PHE A 299 18.02 27.93 16.75
N GLY A 300 17.65 27.10 17.73
CA GLY A 300 18.51 26.73 18.87
C GLY A 300 19.63 25.74 18.55
N LEU A 301 19.70 25.18 17.34
CA LEU A 301 20.87 24.48 16.80
C LEU A 301 21.76 25.39 15.95
N ALA A 302 21.16 26.40 15.31
CA ALA A 302 21.88 27.44 14.57
C ALA A 302 22.65 28.42 15.47
N SER A 303 22.42 28.44 16.79
CA SER A 303 23.08 29.35 17.74
C SER A 303 24.43 28.84 18.29
N VAL A 304 25.17 28.04 17.51
CA VAL A 304 26.51 27.54 17.88
C VAL A 304 27.63 28.30 17.15
N ASP A 305 27.29 29.04 16.10
CA ASP A 305 28.20 29.86 15.30
C ASP A 305 27.39 31.04 14.74
N ASP A 306 27.85 32.30 14.85
CA ASP A 306 27.09 33.51 14.48
C ASP A 306 26.99 33.73 12.96
N ARG A 307 26.48 32.73 12.22
CA ARG A 307 26.39 32.74 10.75
C ARG A 307 24.93 32.85 10.29
N GLU A 308 24.64 33.85 9.47
CA GLU A 308 23.35 34.02 8.80
C GLU A 308 23.08 32.96 7.70
N THR A 309 23.96 31.96 7.53
CA THR A 309 23.93 30.99 6.42
C THR A 309 23.96 29.54 6.92
N LEU A 310 22.95 28.76 6.50
CA LEU A 310 22.80 27.37 6.90
C LEU A 310 23.65 26.41 6.04
N GLY A 311 24.34 25.46 6.67
CA GLY A 311 25.19 24.47 6.02
C GLY A 311 24.41 23.39 5.25
N ARG A 312 25.06 22.78 4.23
CA ARG A 312 24.47 21.69 3.41
C ARG A 312 24.20 20.39 4.20
N SER A 313 24.81 20.24 5.37
CA SER A 313 24.50 19.22 6.38
C SER A 313 23.22 19.57 7.12
N GLU A 314 23.20 20.72 7.79
CA GLU A 314 22.07 21.24 8.58
C GLU A 314 20.78 21.32 7.75
N TYR A 315 20.83 21.89 6.54
CA TYR A 315 19.69 21.97 5.64
C TYR A 315 19.12 20.58 5.26
N ARG A 316 19.97 19.55 5.20
CA ARG A 316 19.53 18.17 4.94
C ARG A 316 18.80 17.60 6.14
N THR A 317 19.35 17.75 7.34
CA THR A 317 18.72 17.34 8.59
C THR A 317 17.39 18.07 8.80
N TYR A 318 17.35 19.38 8.50
CA TYR A 318 16.13 20.18 8.48
C TYR A 318 15.04 19.60 7.58
N MET A 319 15.35 19.36 6.29
CA MET A 319 14.38 18.84 5.33
C MET A 319 13.90 17.43 5.69
N LEU A 320 14.77 16.57 6.23
CA LEU A 320 14.40 15.22 6.69
C LEU A 320 13.44 15.25 7.89
N LEU A 321 13.67 16.16 8.84
CA LEU A 321 12.79 16.39 10.00
C LEU A 321 11.46 17.05 9.59
N GLN A 322 11.50 18.10 8.76
CA GLN A 322 10.30 18.82 8.27
C GLN A 322 9.37 17.87 7.50
N GLN A 323 9.92 17.02 6.64
CA GLN A 323 9.11 16.06 5.89
C GLN A 323 8.60 14.90 6.74
N GLY A 324 9.15 14.68 7.94
CA GLY A 324 8.81 13.57 8.82
C GLY A 324 9.37 12.24 8.35
N VAL A 325 10.47 12.26 7.57
CA VAL A 325 11.19 11.06 7.10
C VAL A 325 11.99 10.44 8.23
N VAL A 326 12.51 11.29 9.12
CA VAL A 326 13.30 10.94 10.29
C VAL A 326 12.75 11.73 11.48
N THR A 327 12.72 11.13 12.68
CA THR A 327 12.34 11.83 13.92
C THR A 327 13.55 12.44 14.63
N LYS A 328 13.33 13.33 15.61
CA LYS A 328 14.42 13.97 16.37
C LYS A 328 15.24 12.93 17.16
N GLU A 329 14.56 11.88 17.64
CA GLU A 329 15.16 10.75 18.37
C GLU A 329 16.00 9.87 17.43
N GLN A 330 15.57 9.68 16.18
CA GLN A 330 16.35 8.95 15.17
C GLN A 330 17.60 9.72 14.73
N ILE A 331 17.53 11.05 14.58
CA ILE A 331 18.73 11.89 14.34
C ILE A 331 19.69 11.78 15.53
N GLY A 332 19.23 12.02 16.76
CA GLY A 332 20.08 11.91 17.95
C GLY A 332 20.68 10.52 18.18
N ALA A 333 20.02 9.45 17.73
CA ALA A 333 20.57 8.10 17.74
C ALA A 333 21.66 7.87 16.66
N ILE A 334 21.58 8.57 15.52
CA ILE A 334 22.64 8.57 14.50
C ILE A 334 23.85 9.37 14.99
N ASP A 335 23.63 10.53 15.60
CA ASP A 335 24.70 11.36 16.18
C ASP A 335 25.43 10.62 17.30
N ALA A 336 24.69 10.06 18.27
CA ALA A 336 25.25 9.23 19.34
C ALA A 336 25.87 7.89 18.86
N HIS A 337 25.60 7.48 17.61
CA HIS A 337 26.32 6.38 16.96
C HIS A 337 27.62 6.88 16.31
N PHE A 338 27.61 8.04 15.64
CA PHE A 338 28.81 8.69 15.12
C PHE A 338 29.85 8.92 16.22
N ASP A 339 29.44 9.42 17.40
CA ASP A 339 30.32 9.65 18.55
C ASP A 339 31.01 8.37 19.06
N ARG A 340 30.39 7.19 18.86
CA ARG A 340 30.95 5.86 19.20
C ARG A 340 31.81 5.25 18.10
N VAL A 341 31.82 5.85 16.91
CA VAL A 341 32.60 5.43 15.75
C VAL A 341 33.79 6.36 15.51
N ALA A 342 33.67 7.65 15.84
CA ALA A 342 34.72 8.65 15.73
C ALA A 342 35.93 8.31 16.64
N PRO A 343 37.14 8.12 16.08
CA PRO A 343 38.31 7.86 16.90
C PRO A 343 38.74 9.12 17.65
N ALA A 344 39.01 8.97 18.96
CA ALA A 344 39.38 10.09 19.84
C ALA A 344 40.66 10.84 19.40
N SER A 345 41.50 10.22 18.57
CA SER A 345 42.71 10.82 17.98
C SER A 345 42.44 11.81 16.83
N SER A 346 41.21 11.89 16.31
CA SER A 346 40.84 12.84 15.25
C SER A 346 40.65 14.30 15.73
N ALA A 347 40.80 14.55 17.04
CA ALA A 347 40.45 15.81 17.70
C ALA A 347 41.38 17.00 17.37
N ARG A 348 41.27 17.55 16.16
CA ARG A 348 41.53 18.97 15.92
C ARG A 348 40.25 19.77 16.23
N PRO A 349 40.33 20.95 16.90
CA PRO A 349 39.15 21.78 17.14
C PRO A 349 38.37 22.06 15.85
N GLY A 350 37.06 21.85 15.89
CA GLY A 350 36.16 22.08 14.76
C GLY A 350 36.13 20.99 13.66
N ARG A 351 36.88 19.89 13.77
CA ARG A 351 36.80 18.74 12.82
C ARG A 351 36.97 17.37 13.49
N GLN A 352 36.00 16.96 14.30
CA GLN A 352 35.79 15.53 14.53
C GLN A 352 35.33 14.86 13.22
N GLY A 353 35.85 13.67 12.92
CA GLY A 353 35.57 13.00 11.66
C GLY A 353 35.90 11.52 11.68
N VAL A 354 34.92 10.69 11.30
CA VAL A 354 35.14 9.29 10.96
C VAL A 354 35.75 9.23 9.56
N THR A 355 36.87 8.51 9.38
CA THR A 355 37.51 8.35 8.07
C THR A 355 36.87 7.23 7.26
N ARG A 356 37.12 7.22 5.94
CA ARG A 356 36.75 6.09 5.07
C ARG A 356 37.46 4.78 5.46
N ALA A 357 38.62 4.87 6.13
CA ALA A 357 39.34 3.70 6.61
C ALA A 357 38.64 3.07 7.81
N ASP A 358 38.21 3.89 8.78
CA ASP A 358 37.48 3.42 9.99
C ASP A 358 36.18 2.68 9.62
N LEU A 359 35.44 3.21 8.64
CA LEU A 359 34.21 2.60 8.13
C LEU A 359 34.47 1.28 7.42
N ARG A 360 35.45 1.22 6.50
CA ARG A 360 35.83 -0.02 5.81
C ARG A 360 36.32 -1.09 6.79
N ALA A 361 37.15 -0.72 7.76
CA ALA A 361 37.69 -1.61 8.78
C ALA A 361 36.60 -2.21 9.68
N ARG A 362 35.58 -1.42 10.07
CA ARG A 362 34.43 -1.97 10.81
C ARG A 362 33.53 -2.83 9.93
N HIS A 363 33.26 -2.43 8.69
CA HIS A 363 32.37 -3.20 7.81
C HIS A 363 32.92 -4.60 7.55
N ALA A 364 34.22 -4.72 7.28
CA ALA A 364 34.94 -5.98 7.12
C ALA A 364 35.12 -6.80 8.42
N ALA A 365 34.63 -6.31 9.56
CA ALA A 365 34.57 -7.02 10.83
C ALA A 365 33.12 -7.40 11.24
N THR A 366 32.14 -7.12 10.37
CA THR A 366 30.71 -7.41 10.56
C THR A 366 30.04 -8.15 9.39
N SER A 367 30.78 -8.35 8.29
CA SER A 367 30.46 -9.23 7.16
C SER A 367 31.36 -10.46 7.19
#